data_AF-A0A9P4ISK5-F1
#
_entry.id   AF-A0A9P4ISK5-F1
#
_cell.length_a   1.000
_cell.length_b   1.000
_cell.length_c   1.000
_cell.angle_alpha   90.00
_cell.angle_beta   90.00
_cell.angle_gamma   90.00
#
_symmetry.space_group_name_H-M   'P 1'
#
loop_
_entity.id
_entity.type
_entity.pdbx_description
1 polymer ?
#
loop_
_entity_poly.entity_id
_entity_poly.type
_entity_poly.pdbx_seq_one_letter_code
_entity_poly.pdbx_strand_id
1 'polypeptide(L)'
;MGAAPSSFSEPWGFVLIRTTTKTSAQQSTQELCWNLALSKLKQHVEYGSHPRMDPNGEIKRWVTSKFTLITIDEDEGANDKVVRTRFREWLDSNPDYDGICRHACLVLNDANVAALVNAPDPLPGYVMSAGSWDQAYVRILDADYDEGTAKKQRYRSWMRVRAAFLWEVFSRLRDTGSMLKLTPSIEVHGQIPIYNSIATAV
;
A
#
# COMPACT_ATOMS: atom_id res chain seq x y z
N MET A 1 4.14 -22.19 8.10
CA MET A 1 5.19 -21.87 7.10
C MET A 1 4.48 -21.78 5.76
N GLY A 2 4.30 -20.57 5.23
CA GLY A 2 3.78 -20.39 3.87
C GLY A 2 4.88 -20.76 2.88
N ALA A 3 4.55 -21.58 1.88
CA ALA A 3 5.48 -21.90 0.80
C ALA A 3 5.92 -20.61 0.10
N ALA A 4 7.23 -20.45 -0.13
CA ALA A 4 7.73 -19.37 -0.96
C ALA A 4 7.11 -19.50 -2.36
N PRO A 5 6.45 -18.45 -2.90
CA PRO A 5 5.85 -18.53 -4.22
C PRO A 5 6.92 -18.90 -5.25
N SER A 6 6.66 -20.00 -5.96
CA SER A 6 7.47 -20.46 -7.07
C SER A 6 7.52 -19.37 -8.15
N SER A 7 8.75 -18.89 -8.42
CA SER A 7 9.22 -17.84 -9.35
C SER A 7 9.03 -16.36 -8.94
N PHE A 8 10.06 -15.80 -8.30
CA PHE A 8 10.23 -14.36 -7.98
C PHE A 8 10.85 -13.52 -9.11
N SER A 9 10.59 -13.85 -10.39
CA SER A 9 11.22 -13.19 -11.54
C SER A 9 10.45 -11.98 -12.11
N GLU A 10 9.21 -11.79 -11.70
CA GLU A 10 8.28 -10.84 -12.33
C GLU A 10 8.28 -9.45 -11.65
N PRO A 11 8.02 -8.37 -12.43
CA PRO A 11 7.73 -7.05 -11.88
C PRO A 11 6.57 -7.10 -10.88
N TRP A 12 6.61 -6.22 -9.89
CA TRP A 12 5.53 -6.11 -8.89
C TRP A 12 5.31 -4.65 -8.49
N GLY A 13 4.10 -4.31 -8.08
CA GLY A 13 3.80 -2.92 -7.83
C GLY A 13 2.32 -2.61 -7.68
N PHE A 14 2.04 -1.32 -7.57
CA PHE A 14 0.70 -0.81 -7.42
C PHE A 14 0.49 0.44 -8.28
N VAL A 15 -0.76 0.65 -8.70
CA VAL A 15 -1.20 2.00 -9.05
C VAL A 15 -1.37 2.79 -7.76
N LEU A 16 -0.80 3.99 -7.74
CA LEU A 16 -0.88 4.95 -6.66
C LEU A 16 -1.72 6.14 -7.12
N ILE A 17 -2.85 6.34 -6.48
CA ILE A 17 -3.74 7.47 -6.74
C ILE A 17 -3.46 8.58 -5.73
N ARG A 18 -3.01 9.73 -6.23
CA ARG A 18 -2.75 10.94 -5.45
C ARG A 18 -4.04 11.75 -5.37
N THR A 19 -4.53 11.98 -4.14
CA THR A 19 -5.75 12.75 -3.88
C THR A 19 -5.39 13.96 -3.00
N THR A 20 -4.85 15.03 -3.59
CA THR A 20 -4.40 16.22 -2.85
C THR A 20 -5.39 17.37 -2.92
N THR A 21 -5.48 18.16 -1.86
CA THR A 21 -6.14 19.47 -1.90
C THR A 21 -5.16 20.51 -2.49
N LYS A 22 -5.15 20.65 -3.82
CA LYS A 22 -4.33 21.63 -4.52
C LYS A 22 -4.91 23.04 -4.35
N THR A 23 -4.37 23.81 -3.41
CA THR A 23 -4.51 25.28 -3.45
C THR A 23 -3.34 25.88 -4.24
N SER A 24 -3.61 26.75 -5.22
CA SER A 24 -2.59 27.28 -6.16
C SER A 24 -1.37 27.94 -5.51
N ALA A 25 -1.53 28.49 -4.30
CA ALA A 25 -0.47 29.16 -3.55
C ALA A 25 0.57 28.20 -2.92
N GLN A 26 0.31 26.90 -2.85
CA GLN A 26 1.15 25.92 -2.14
C GLN A 26 1.74 24.82 -3.05
N GLN A 27 1.55 24.95 -4.37
CA GLN A 27 1.83 23.89 -5.32
C GLN A 27 3.30 23.44 -5.31
N SER A 28 4.25 24.36 -5.27
CA SER A 28 5.69 24.01 -5.23
C SER A 28 6.10 23.27 -3.97
N THR A 29 5.62 23.70 -2.80
CA THR A 29 5.87 23.04 -1.52
C THR A 29 5.20 21.66 -1.46
N GLN A 30 3.98 21.54 -1.98
CA GLN A 30 3.27 20.27 -2.07
C GLN A 30 4.00 19.26 -2.96
N GLU A 31 4.55 19.69 -4.10
CA GLU A 31 5.36 18.81 -4.96
C GLU A 31 6.66 18.36 -4.29
N LEU A 32 7.32 19.23 -3.52
CA LEU A 32 8.50 18.83 -2.73
C LEU A 32 8.14 17.78 -1.66
N CYS A 33 7.05 18.01 -0.92
CA CYS A 33 6.55 17.04 0.06
C CYS A 33 6.14 15.72 -0.60
N TRP A 34 5.50 15.77 -1.77
CA TRP A 34 5.12 14.59 -2.54
C TRP A 34 6.34 13.77 -2.96
N ASN A 35 7.34 14.40 -3.56
CA ASN A 35 8.58 13.73 -3.98
C ASN A 35 9.33 13.11 -2.79
N LEU A 36 9.38 13.83 -1.66
CA LEU A 36 9.96 13.31 -0.43
C LEU A 36 9.16 12.11 0.12
N ALA A 37 7.83 12.18 0.12
CA ALA A 37 6.98 11.07 0.54
C ALA A 37 7.17 9.82 -0.33
N LEU A 38 7.25 9.98 -1.65
CA LEU A 38 7.53 8.86 -2.56
C LEU A 38 8.92 8.26 -2.32
N SER A 39 9.93 9.11 -2.07
CA SER A 39 11.28 8.65 -1.73
C SER A 39 11.27 7.84 -0.42
N LYS A 40 10.65 8.37 0.63
CA LYS A 40 10.46 7.68 1.92
C LYS A 40 9.72 6.36 1.75
N LEU A 41 8.63 6.35 0.99
CA LEU A 41 7.87 5.14 0.69
C LEU A 41 8.76 4.05 0.09
N LYS A 42 9.53 4.39 -0.94
CA LYS A 42 10.47 3.44 -1.57
C LYS A 42 11.52 2.93 -0.59
N GLN A 43 12.16 3.82 0.17
CA GLN A 43 13.14 3.42 1.19
C GLN A 43 12.56 2.45 2.23
N HIS A 44 11.33 2.69 2.69
CA HIS A 44 10.67 1.79 3.64
C HIS A 44 10.26 0.46 3.00
N VAL A 45 9.84 0.46 1.74
CA VAL A 45 9.58 -0.78 0.98
C VAL A 45 10.86 -1.60 0.88
N GLU A 46 11.97 -0.98 0.47
CA GLU A 46 13.29 -1.63 0.40
C GLU A 46 13.73 -2.17 1.76
N TYR A 47 13.50 -1.41 2.84
CA TYR A 47 13.79 -1.86 4.20
C TYR A 47 12.97 -3.09 4.63
N GLY A 48 11.76 -3.26 4.10
CA GLY A 48 10.96 -4.47 4.30
C GLY A 48 11.68 -5.77 3.92
N SER A 49 12.75 -5.67 3.14
CA SER A 49 13.62 -6.76 2.73
C SER A 49 14.94 -6.88 3.51
N HIS A 50 15.05 -6.17 4.64
CA HIS A 50 16.23 -6.24 5.50
C HIS A 50 16.49 -7.69 5.97
N PRO A 51 17.75 -8.16 6.13
CA PRO A 51 18.05 -9.56 6.49
C PRO A 51 17.39 -10.11 7.76
N ARG A 52 16.91 -9.24 8.65
CA ARG A 52 16.11 -9.64 9.83
C ARG A 52 14.66 -9.99 9.48
N MET A 53 14.15 -9.43 8.39
CA MET A 53 12.83 -9.69 7.79
C MET A 53 12.94 -10.70 6.63
N ASP A 54 14.11 -10.80 5.99
CA ASP A 54 14.45 -11.71 4.89
C ASP A 54 15.83 -12.37 5.09
N PRO A 55 15.93 -13.38 5.98
CA PRO A 55 17.22 -14.00 6.33
C PRO A 55 17.97 -14.62 5.16
N ASN A 56 17.24 -15.03 4.12
CA ASN A 56 17.80 -15.71 2.94
C ASN A 56 18.15 -14.73 1.80
N GLY A 57 17.80 -13.44 1.92
CA GLY A 57 18.11 -12.40 0.94
C GLY A 57 17.36 -12.53 -0.39
N GLU A 58 16.38 -13.42 -0.48
CA GLU A 58 15.59 -13.69 -1.68
C GLU A 58 14.58 -12.55 -1.93
N ILE A 59 13.95 -12.04 -0.87
CA ILE A 59 13.00 -10.92 -0.91
C ILE A 59 13.76 -9.63 -1.24
N LYS A 60 14.98 -9.45 -0.72
CA LYS A 60 15.82 -8.26 -0.98
C LYS A 60 16.06 -8.02 -2.44
N ARG A 61 16.42 -9.07 -3.18
CA ARG A 61 16.71 -8.96 -4.61
C ARG A 61 15.45 -8.60 -5.40
N TRP A 62 14.30 -9.14 -5.02
CA TRP A 62 13.03 -8.91 -5.71
C TRP A 62 12.41 -7.53 -5.38
N VAL A 63 12.36 -7.16 -4.09
CA VAL A 63 11.79 -5.89 -3.62
C VAL A 63 12.53 -4.69 -4.19
N THR A 64 13.87 -4.73 -4.22
CA THR A 64 14.68 -3.57 -4.65
C THR A 64 14.79 -3.39 -6.16
N SER A 65 14.64 -4.46 -6.96
CA SER A 65 14.91 -4.39 -8.41
C SER A 65 13.66 -4.34 -9.30
N LYS A 66 12.47 -4.57 -8.73
CA LYS A 66 11.24 -4.79 -9.51
C LYS A 66 10.01 -4.03 -9.01
N PHE A 67 10.14 -3.26 -7.92
CA PHE A 67 9.03 -2.48 -7.38
C PHE A 67 8.67 -1.29 -8.28
N THR A 68 7.41 -1.27 -8.73
CA THR A 68 6.87 -0.23 -9.61
C THR A 68 5.71 0.50 -8.95
N LEU A 69 5.70 1.83 -9.09
CA LEU A 69 4.57 2.68 -8.70
C LEU A 69 4.12 3.51 -9.90
N ILE A 70 2.90 3.29 -10.34
CA ILE A 70 2.26 4.11 -11.38
C ILE A 70 1.44 5.18 -10.69
N THR A 71 1.83 6.44 -10.81
CA THR A 71 1.12 7.55 -10.15
C THR A 71 0.04 8.11 -11.07
N ILE A 72 -1.17 8.26 -10.54
CA ILE A 72 -2.29 8.94 -11.18
C ILE A 72 -2.70 10.09 -10.26
N ASP A 73 -2.74 11.31 -10.80
CA ASP A 73 -3.26 12.47 -10.09
C ASP A 73 -4.78 12.52 -10.24
N GLU A 74 -5.48 12.63 -9.11
CA GLU A 74 -6.91 12.89 -9.05
C GLU A 74 -7.19 14.24 -8.38
N ASP A 75 -8.28 14.88 -8.81
CA ASP A 75 -8.71 16.18 -8.31
C ASP A 75 -9.11 16.14 -6.82
N GLU A 76 -9.23 17.33 -6.23
CA GLU A 76 -9.35 17.52 -4.78
C GLU A 76 -10.47 16.67 -4.15
N GLY A 77 -10.13 15.95 -3.09
CA GLY A 77 -11.11 15.29 -2.23
C GLY A 77 -11.84 14.10 -2.87
N ALA A 78 -11.26 13.48 -3.91
CA ALA A 78 -11.81 12.28 -4.54
C ALA A 78 -12.17 11.22 -3.48
N ASN A 79 -13.46 10.90 -3.39
CA ASN A 79 -13.93 9.84 -2.50
C ASN A 79 -13.52 8.46 -3.05
N ASP A 80 -13.63 7.43 -2.21
CA ASP A 80 -13.21 6.07 -2.58
C ASP A 80 -13.89 5.52 -3.84
N LYS A 81 -15.11 5.98 -4.17
CA LYS A 81 -15.79 5.56 -5.39
C LYS A 81 -15.10 6.13 -6.63
N VAL A 82 -14.73 7.41 -6.60
CA VAL A 82 -13.99 8.08 -7.68
C VAL A 82 -12.63 7.40 -7.88
N VAL A 83 -11.90 7.18 -6.79
CA VAL A 83 -10.59 6.49 -6.81
C VAL A 83 -10.71 5.10 -7.45
N ARG A 84 -11.74 4.31 -7.10
CA ARG A 84 -11.98 2.99 -7.73
C ARG A 84 -12.30 3.10 -9.20
N THR A 85 -13.17 4.02 -9.59
CA THR A 85 -13.51 4.23 -11.00
C THR A 85 -12.24 4.54 -11.78
N ARG A 86 -11.41 5.45 -11.28
CA ARG A 86 -10.16 5.82 -11.93
C ARG A 86 -9.18 4.66 -12.05
N PHE A 87 -9.04 3.89 -10.98
CA PHE A 87 -8.19 2.72 -10.99
C PHE A 87 -8.64 1.70 -12.04
N ARG A 88 -9.95 1.45 -12.16
CA ARG A 88 -10.51 0.55 -13.17
C ARG A 88 -10.30 1.07 -14.59
N GLU A 89 -10.55 2.36 -14.84
CA GLU A 89 -10.25 2.99 -16.14
C GLU A 89 -8.79 2.80 -16.54
N TRP A 90 -7.87 2.94 -15.60
CA TRP A 90 -6.45 2.68 -15.85
C TRP A 90 -6.18 1.22 -16.19
N LEU A 91 -6.76 0.26 -15.45
CA LEU A 91 -6.62 -1.17 -15.74
C LEU A 91 -7.17 -1.54 -17.12
N ASP A 92 -8.33 -0.98 -17.47
CA ASP A 92 -8.99 -1.23 -18.77
C ASP A 92 -8.18 -0.63 -19.93
N SER A 93 -7.53 0.50 -19.71
CA SER A 93 -6.65 1.14 -20.69
C SER A 93 -5.27 0.48 -20.81
N ASN A 94 -4.88 -0.34 -19.83
CA ASN A 94 -3.57 -1.00 -19.76
C ASN A 94 -3.72 -2.51 -19.45
N PRO A 95 -4.41 -3.27 -20.32
CA PRO A 95 -4.72 -4.68 -20.05
C PRO A 95 -3.46 -5.56 -19.94
N ASP A 96 -2.41 -5.22 -20.71
CA ASP A 96 -1.17 -5.99 -20.83
C ASP A 96 -0.09 -5.60 -19.81
N TYR A 97 -0.41 -4.71 -18.86
CA TYR A 97 0.56 -4.30 -17.84
C TYR A 97 0.69 -5.37 -16.74
N ASP A 98 1.52 -6.37 -17.04
CA ASP A 98 1.89 -7.42 -16.09
C ASP A 98 2.79 -6.87 -14.98
N GLY A 99 2.50 -7.23 -13.73
CA GLY A 99 3.27 -6.80 -12.55
C GLY A 99 2.69 -5.65 -11.74
N ILE A 100 1.45 -5.25 -12.00
CA ILE A 100 0.70 -4.34 -11.13
C ILE A 100 -0.43 -5.10 -10.43
N CYS A 101 -0.64 -4.81 -9.16
CA CYS A 101 -1.75 -5.38 -8.39
C CYS A 101 -3.08 -4.93 -9.00
N ARG A 102 -3.90 -5.89 -9.44
CA ARG A 102 -5.20 -5.63 -10.07
C ARG A 102 -6.36 -5.56 -9.06
N HIS A 103 -6.17 -6.13 -7.87
CA HIS A 103 -7.22 -6.25 -6.84
C HIS A 103 -7.27 -5.05 -5.88
N ALA A 104 -6.26 -4.19 -5.91
CA ALA A 104 -6.18 -3.04 -5.01
C ALA A 104 -5.22 -1.98 -5.54
N CYS A 105 -5.47 -0.72 -5.16
CA CYS A 105 -4.59 0.41 -5.44
C CYS A 105 -4.13 1.10 -4.16
N LEU A 106 -3.01 1.81 -4.23
CA LEU A 106 -2.57 2.71 -3.16
C LEU A 106 -3.29 4.05 -3.30
N VAL A 107 -3.58 4.66 -2.16
CA VAL A 107 -4.11 6.03 -2.09
C VAL A 107 -3.22 6.83 -1.16
N LEU A 108 -2.73 7.98 -1.65
CA LEU A 108 -2.03 8.95 -0.83
C LEU A 108 -2.76 10.29 -0.91
N ASN A 109 -3.35 10.67 0.21
CA ASN A 109 -3.86 12.01 0.44
C ASN A 109 -2.84 12.85 1.22
N ASP A 110 -3.17 14.12 1.49
CA ASP A 110 -2.28 15.04 2.20
C ASP A 110 -1.85 14.51 3.59
N ALA A 111 -2.74 13.80 4.29
CA ALA A 111 -2.42 13.19 5.58
C ALA A 111 -1.43 12.01 5.44
N ASN A 112 -1.57 11.19 4.39
CA ASN A 112 -0.62 10.11 4.13
C ASN A 112 0.75 10.65 3.69
N VAL A 113 0.77 11.70 2.87
CA VAL A 113 2.01 12.39 2.47
C VAL A 113 2.71 12.95 3.70
N ALA A 114 1.99 13.66 4.57
CA ALA A 114 2.54 14.19 5.81
C ALA A 114 3.08 13.07 6.72
N ALA A 115 2.37 11.94 6.83
CA ALA A 115 2.83 10.79 7.61
C ALA A 115 4.15 10.22 7.07
N LEU A 116 4.26 10.05 5.74
CA LEU A 116 5.47 9.55 5.09
C LEU A 116 6.65 10.51 5.21
N VAL A 117 6.42 11.82 5.04
CA VAL A 117 7.46 12.86 5.19
C VAL A 117 8.03 12.86 6.61
N ASN A 118 7.15 12.76 7.61
CA ASN A 118 7.54 12.78 9.01
C ASN A 118 8.03 11.43 9.54
N ALA A 119 7.90 10.36 8.76
CA ALA A 119 8.39 9.04 9.17
C ALA A 119 9.93 9.06 9.30
N PRO A 120 10.49 8.43 10.35
CA PRO A 120 11.93 8.32 10.54
C PRO A 120 12.52 7.48 9.42
N ASP A 121 13.77 7.78 9.05
CA ASP A 121 14.48 6.97 8.07
C ASP A 121 14.60 5.51 8.57
N PRO A 122 14.44 4.53 7.67
CA PRO A 122 14.61 3.12 8.03
C PRO A 122 16.08 2.83 8.33
N LEU A 123 16.47 2.81 9.60
CA LEU A 123 17.85 2.56 10.05
C LEU A 123 18.07 1.11 10.52
N PRO A 124 19.23 0.49 10.19
CA PRO A 124 19.64 -0.80 10.74
C PRO A 124 19.83 -0.70 12.26
N GLY A 125 18.84 -1.14 13.04
CA GLY A 125 18.86 -1.06 14.51
C GLY A 125 17.57 -0.49 15.13
N TYR A 126 16.75 0.18 14.34
CA TYR A 126 15.46 0.75 14.78
C TYR A 126 14.37 -0.32 15.00
N VAL A 127 14.70 -1.60 14.82
CA VAL A 127 13.77 -2.74 14.71
C VAL A 127 13.06 -3.10 16.02
N MET A 128 13.28 -2.47 17.18
CA MET A 128 12.84 -3.11 18.43
C MET A 128 12.16 -2.27 19.51
N SER A 129 11.76 -1.02 19.26
CA SER A 129 10.84 -0.35 20.19
C SER A 129 9.41 -0.50 19.69
N ALA A 130 8.50 -1.03 20.51
CA ALA A 130 7.10 -1.29 20.17
C ALA A 130 6.31 -0.05 19.68
N GLY A 131 6.88 1.17 19.79
CA GLY A 131 6.31 2.42 19.26
C GLY A 131 6.94 2.96 17.96
N SER A 132 8.06 2.40 17.48
CA SER A 132 8.77 2.91 16.28
C SER A 132 8.19 2.41 14.95
N TRP A 133 7.43 1.32 14.98
CA TRP A 133 6.92 0.67 13.78
C TRP A 133 5.69 1.35 13.17
N ASP A 134 5.14 2.40 13.81
CA ASP A 134 3.83 2.98 13.48
C ASP A 134 3.89 4.27 12.64
N GLN A 135 4.91 4.49 11.82
CA GLN A 135 5.12 5.85 11.25
C GLN A 135 5.03 5.94 9.72
N ALA A 136 5.54 4.96 8.96
CA ALA A 136 5.44 4.97 7.49
C ALA A 136 4.27 4.11 6.98
N TYR A 137 3.11 4.74 6.79
CA TYR A 137 1.88 4.08 6.37
C TYR A 137 1.34 4.58 5.03
N VAL A 138 0.75 3.64 4.28
CA VAL A 138 -0.07 3.94 3.12
C VAL A 138 -1.47 3.36 3.28
N ARG A 139 -2.42 3.92 2.55
CA ARG A 139 -3.77 3.39 2.45
C ARG A 139 -3.85 2.51 1.20
N ILE A 140 -4.36 1.29 1.37
CA ILE A 140 -4.71 0.40 0.26
C ILE A 140 -6.22 0.36 0.15
N LEU A 141 -6.73 0.55 -1.06
CA LEU A 141 -8.15 0.55 -1.38
C LEU A 141 -8.49 -0.69 -2.21
N ASP A 142 -9.54 -1.40 -1.82
CA ASP A 142 -10.07 -2.54 -2.55
C ASP A 142 -10.74 -2.10 -3.84
N ALA A 143 -10.27 -2.66 -4.95
CA ALA A 143 -10.78 -2.38 -6.29
C ALA A 143 -12.14 -3.02 -6.52
N ASP A 144 -12.41 -4.16 -5.87
CA ASP A 144 -13.59 -5.00 -6.10
C ASP A 144 -14.65 -4.82 -5.01
N TYR A 145 -14.52 -3.76 -4.21
CA TYR A 145 -15.44 -3.49 -3.12
C TYR A 145 -16.90 -3.41 -3.58
N ASP A 146 -17.72 -4.25 -2.98
CA ASP A 146 -19.17 -4.23 -3.06
C ASP A 146 -19.78 -3.89 -1.69
N GLU A 147 -20.58 -2.84 -1.65
CA GLU A 147 -21.20 -2.34 -0.41
C GLU A 147 -22.19 -3.36 0.19
N GLY A 148 -22.83 -4.17 -0.66
CA GLY A 148 -23.79 -5.20 -0.23
C GLY A 148 -23.10 -6.32 0.56
N THR A 149 -21.95 -6.79 0.07
CA THR A 149 -21.13 -7.83 0.71
C THR A 149 -20.45 -7.30 1.96
N ALA A 150 -19.97 -6.05 1.93
CA ALA A 150 -19.21 -5.45 3.01
C ALA A 150 -19.99 -5.25 4.32
N LYS A 151 -21.27 -4.86 4.23
CA LYS A 151 -22.15 -4.66 5.39
C LYS A 151 -22.28 -5.93 6.24
N LYS A 152 -22.23 -7.11 5.61
CA LYS A 152 -22.33 -8.40 6.31
C LYS A 152 -21.04 -8.78 7.05
N GLN A 153 -19.89 -8.32 6.58
CA GLN A 153 -18.58 -8.77 7.04
C GLN A 153 -17.80 -7.71 7.83
N ARG A 154 -18.44 -6.58 8.20
CA ARG A 154 -17.78 -5.44 8.89
C ARG A 154 -16.50 -4.95 8.18
N TYR A 155 -16.51 -5.07 6.86
CA TYR A 155 -15.39 -4.75 5.99
C TYR A 155 -15.44 -3.29 5.55
N ARG A 156 -14.32 -2.56 5.66
CA ARG A 156 -14.26 -1.12 5.36
C ARG A 156 -13.80 -0.77 3.95
N SER A 157 -13.55 -1.74 3.08
CA SER A 157 -13.08 -1.51 1.69
C SER A 157 -11.67 -0.96 1.54
N TRP A 158 -10.98 -0.68 2.65
CA TRP A 158 -9.63 -0.16 2.67
C TRP A 158 -8.91 -0.69 3.91
N MET A 159 -7.58 -0.66 3.88
CA MET A 159 -6.73 -0.94 5.03
C MET A 159 -5.49 -0.05 5.04
N ARG A 160 -4.98 0.21 6.24
CA ARG A 160 -3.69 0.87 6.47
C ARG A 160 -2.60 -0.19 6.47
N VAL A 161 -1.56 0.02 5.66
CA VAL A 161 -0.46 -0.93 5.50
C VAL A 161 0.86 -0.20 5.71
N ARG A 162 1.77 -0.80 6.48
CA ARG A 162 3.14 -0.27 6.60
C ARG A 162 3.83 -0.41 5.26
N ALA A 163 4.55 0.62 4.83
CA ALA A 163 5.31 0.59 3.59
C ALA A 163 6.21 -0.65 3.47
N ALA A 164 6.86 -1.05 4.57
CA ALA A 164 7.71 -2.23 4.65
C ALA A 164 7.01 -3.58 4.39
N PHE A 165 5.67 -3.65 4.49
CA PHE A 165 4.88 -4.86 4.24
C PHE A 165 4.15 -4.85 2.89
N LEU A 166 4.40 -3.85 2.04
CA LEU A 166 3.73 -3.78 0.73
C LEU A 166 4.03 -4.96 -0.19
N TRP A 167 5.26 -5.49 -0.14
CA TRP A 167 5.64 -6.69 -0.90
C TRP A 167 4.82 -7.91 -0.48
N GLU A 168 4.58 -8.06 0.82
CA GLU A 168 3.84 -9.19 1.39
C GLU A 168 2.37 -9.08 1.01
N VAL A 169 1.80 -7.87 1.12
CA VAL A 169 0.41 -7.62 0.70
C VAL A 169 0.25 -7.87 -0.80
N PHE A 170 1.20 -7.44 -1.64
CA PHE A 170 1.17 -7.73 -3.08
C PHE A 170 1.14 -9.24 -3.33
N SER A 171 2.07 -10.00 -2.72
CA SER A 171 2.14 -11.46 -2.90
C SER A 171 0.84 -12.12 -2.47
N ARG A 172 0.31 -11.75 -1.30
CA ARG A 172 -0.93 -12.34 -0.80
C ARG A 172 -2.15 -11.96 -1.64
N LEU A 173 -2.24 -10.73 -2.15
CA LEU A 173 -3.32 -10.32 -3.04
C LEU A 173 -3.27 -11.08 -4.37
N ARG A 174 -2.07 -11.34 -4.89
CA ARG A 174 -1.89 -12.17 -6.08
C ARG A 174 -2.36 -13.61 -5.85
N ASP A 175 -2.07 -14.17 -4.67
CA ASP A 175 -2.44 -15.55 -4.34
C ASP A 175 -3.94 -15.69 -4.02
N THR A 176 -4.53 -14.73 -3.29
CA THR A 176 -5.93 -14.82 -2.83
C THR A 176 -6.95 -14.23 -3.80
N GLY A 177 -6.51 -13.32 -4.67
CA GLY A 177 -7.34 -12.51 -5.55
C GLY A 177 -8.33 -11.60 -4.82
N SER A 178 -8.15 -11.35 -3.52
CA SER A 178 -9.17 -10.68 -2.71
C SER A 178 -8.60 -9.95 -1.49
N MET A 179 -8.85 -8.64 -1.41
CA MET A 179 -8.46 -7.82 -0.27
C MET A 179 -9.30 -8.10 0.99
N LEU A 180 -10.54 -8.55 0.81
CA LEU A 180 -11.43 -8.96 1.90
C LEU A 180 -10.81 -10.05 2.78
N LYS A 181 -10.11 -11.02 2.18
CA LYS A 181 -9.44 -12.11 2.89
C LYS A 181 -8.18 -11.67 3.66
N LEU A 182 -7.64 -10.49 3.36
CA LEU A 182 -6.43 -9.95 3.99
C LEU A 182 -6.72 -8.87 5.01
N THR A 183 -7.86 -8.20 4.88
CA THR A 183 -8.20 -7.08 5.73
C THR A 183 -8.76 -7.59 7.05
N PRO A 184 -8.23 -7.15 8.19
CA PRO A 184 -8.80 -7.54 9.47
C PRO A 184 -10.25 -7.06 9.59
N SER A 185 -11.10 -7.92 10.14
CA SER A 185 -12.46 -7.55 10.51
C SER A 185 -12.40 -6.48 11.60
N ILE A 186 -13.29 -5.49 11.50
CA ILE A 186 -13.34 -4.41 12.47
C ILE A 186 -14.36 -4.73 13.55
N GLU A 187 -13.92 -4.73 14.80
CA GLU A 187 -14.78 -5.05 15.95
C GLU A 187 -15.53 -3.82 16.46
N VAL A 188 -14.90 -2.64 16.38
CA VAL A 188 -15.41 -1.38 16.95
C VAL A 188 -15.63 -0.31 15.89
N HIS A 189 -16.71 0.46 16.03
CA HIS A 189 -16.96 1.59 15.14
C HIS A 189 -15.85 2.63 15.24
N GLY A 190 -15.30 3.05 14.09
CA GLY A 190 -14.22 4.04 14.02
C GLY A 190 -12.79 3.46 14.14
N GLN A 191 -12.65 2.17 14.40
CA GLN A 191 -11.34 1.52 14.39
C GLN A 191 -10.74 1.51 12.97
N ILE A 192 -9.44 1.80 12.87
CA ILE A 192 -8.69 1.77 11.62
C ILE A 192 -8.32 0.31 11.30
N PRO A 193 -8.66 -0.23 10.13
CA PRO A 193 -8.21 -1.56 9.70
C PRO A 193 -6.71 -1.51 9.39
N ILE A 194 -5.88 -2.20 10.18
CA ILE A 194 -4.40 -2.19 10.02
C ILE A 194 -3.93 -3.59 9.64
N TYR A 195 -3.25 -3.70 8.48
CA TYR A 195 -2.52 -4.92 8.15
C TYR A 195 -1.24 -5.01 8.98
N ASN A 196 -1.09 -6.08 9.75
CA ASN A 196 0.04 -6.31 10.66
C ASN A 196 0.81 -7.60 10.38
N SER A 197 0.70 -8.15 9.15
CA SER A 197 1.28 -9.43 8.66
C SER A 197 0.87 -10.71 9.40
N ILE A 198 0.33 -10.60 10.60
CA ILE A 198 -0.29 -11.68 11.36
C ILE A 198 -1.73 -11.83 10.84
N ALA A 199 -1.93 -12.69 9.86
CA ALA A 199 -3.29 -13.10 9.52
C ALA A 199 -3.92 -13.76 10.75
N THR A 200 -4.85 -13.07 11.39
CA THR A 200 -5.89 -13.75 12.16
C THR A 200 -6.78 -14.44 11.14
N ALA A 201 -6.50 -15.72 10.89
CA ALA A 201 -7.49 -16.62 10.34
C ALA A 201 -8.73 -16.55 11.26
N VAL A 202 -9.87 -16.20 10.68
CA VAL A 202 -11.18 -16.45 11.28
C VAL A 202 -11.74 -17.68 10.60
#